data_AF-B8IXJ7-F1
#
_entry.id   AF-B8IXJ7-F1
#
_cell.length_a   1.000
_cell.length_b   1.000
_cell.length_c   1.000
_cell.angle_alpha   90.00
_cell.angle_beta   90.00
_cell.angle_gamma   90.00
#
_symmetry.space_group_name_H-M   'P 1'
#
loop_
_entity.id
_entity.type
_entity.pdbx_description
1 polymer ?
#
loop_
_entity_poly.entity_id
_entity_poly.type
_entity_poly.pdbx_seq_one_letter_code
_entity_poly.pdbx_strand_id
1 'polypeptide(L)'
;MLTSIPQTNRARHAPHPTAAAFTFPPVRGRKLTAAFDGGRLPSDGGVLLLAQATRRLGIADRLAAVIPDWRDPHRIRHPLTEILLARILASACSHENADDLDHLCTGAVFKLACARLPESGPDLMSQPTVSHLENTPCLRDLIRLGRVLVDFFCVSSPEPPTAITLDIDDTLDVVHGHQQLSLFNAHHDERCFLPIHVYDPVTGRAVAVILRPGKTPSGREVRGHLRRLVRAIRRHCTPRT
;
A
#
# COMPACT_ATOMS: atom_id res chain seq x y z
N MET A 1 -74.41 1.97 -15.49
CA MET A 1 -74.61 3.04 -16.49
C MET A 1 -73.28 3.79 -16.58
N LEU A 2 -72.63 3.71 -17.75
CA LEU A 2 -71.46 4.49 -18.26
C LEU A 2 -70.11 4.32 -17.52
N THR A 3 -69.20 3.43 -17.99
CA THR A 3 -68.10 3.58 -19.02
C THR A 3 -66.77 4.05 -18.41
N SER A 4 -65.73 3.20 -18.29
CA SER A 4 -64.59 2.98 -19.24
C SER A 4 -63.82 4.28 -19.58
N ILE A 5 -62.51 4.40 -19.29
CA ILE A 5 -61.38 4.01 -20.17
C ILE A 5 -60.06 3.91 -19.35
N PRO A 6 -59.03 3.16 -19.83
CA PRO A 6 -58.06 2.43 -19.01
C PRO A 6 -56.60 2.91 -19.10
N GLN A 7 -55.75 2.21 -18.33
CA GLN A 7 -54.29 2.04 -18.45
C GLN A 7 -53.39 3.30 -18.37
N THR A 8 -52.64 3.39 -17.27
CA THR A 8 -51.20 3.66 -17.37
C THR A 8 -50.41 2.58 -16.64
N ASN A 9 -49.72 1.81 -17.46
CA ASN A 9 -48.61 0.92 -17.19
C ASN A 9 -47.84 1.30 -15.90
N ARG A 10 -48.08 0.60 -14.78
CA ARG A 10 -47.08 0.55 -13.71
C ARG A 10 -45.92 -0.26 -14.28
N ALA A 11 -44.96 0.45 -14.85
CA ALA A 11 -43.67 -0.10 -15.24
C ALA A 11 -43.17 -0.95 -14.08
N ARG A 12 -43.10 -2.27 -14.29
CA ARG A 12 -42.21 -3.12 -13.50
C ARG A 12 -40.85 -2.49 -13.68
N HIS A 13 -40.31 -1.90 -12.62
CA HIS A 13 -38.93 -1.46 -12.59
C HIS A 13 -38.11 -2.73 -12.80
N ALA A 14 -37.68 -2.96 -14.04
CA ALA A 14 -36.69 -3.98 -14.32
C ALA A 14 -35.44 -3.57 -13.52
N PRO A 15 -34.84 -4.47 -12.73
CA PRO A 15 -33.54 -4.17 -12.16
C PRO A 15 -32.60 -3.91 -13.35
N HIS A 16 -32.07 -2.69 -13.44
CA HIS A 16 -31.03 -2.37 -14.40
C HIS A 16 -29.91 -3.41 -14.24
N PRO A 17 -29.51 -4.16 -15.29
CA PRO A 17 -28.43 -5.12 -15.21
C PRO A 17 -27.11 -4.36 -15.33
N THR A 18 -26.78 -3.58 -14.29
CA THR A 18 -25.47 -2.92 -14.17
C THR A 18 -24.84 -3.15 -12.80
N ALA A 19 -25.31 -4.14 -12.05
CA ALA A 19 -24.54 -4.65 -10.93
C ALA A 19 -23.46 -5.59 -11.50
N ALA A 20 -22.29 -5.04 -11.83
CA ALA A 20 -21.13 -5.86 -12.10
C ALA A 20 -20.83 -6.71 -10.84
N ALA A 21 -21.16 -8.00 -10.90
CA ALA A 21 -20.87 -8.93 -9.83
C ALA A 21 -19.38 -9.30 -9.90
N PHE A 22 -18.58 -8.70 -9.03
CA PHE A 22 -17.18 -9.07 -8.88
C PHE A 22 -17.06 -10.26 -7.92
N THR A 23 -16.31 -11.28 -8.35
CA THR A 23 -15.98 -12.42 -7.51
C THR A 23 -14.56 -12.23 -6.98
N PHE A 24 -14.40 -12.39 -5.67
CA PHE A 24 -13.09 -12.40 -5.03
C PHE A 24 -12.68 -13.83 -4.68
N PRO A 25 -11.37 -14.09 -4.51
CA PRO A 25 -10.91 -15.36 -3.98
C PRO A 25 -11.61 -15.69 -2.64
N PRO A 26 -11.94 -16.97 -2.39
CA PRO A 26 -12.61 -17.35 -1.15
C PRO A 26 -11.71 -17.06 0.05
N VAL A 27 -12.31 -16.58 1.14
CA VAL A 27 -11.61 -16.36 2.41
C VAL A 27 -12.00 -17.49 3.36
N ARG A 28 -11.02 -18.28 3.81
CA ARG A 28 -11.24 -19.42 4.74
C ARG A 28 -12.36 -20.36 4.27
N GLY A 29 -12.39 -20.66 2.96
CA GLY A 29 -13.38 -21.55 2.35
C GLY A 29 -14.77 -20.92 2.12
N ARG A 30 -14.96 -19.63 2.43
CA ARG A 30 -16.21 -18.91 2.16
C ARG A 30 -16.09 -18.12 0.86
N LYS A 31 -17.05 -18.30 -0.04
CA LYS A 31 -17.18 -17.50 -1.27
C LYS A 31 -17.50 -16.05 -0.89
N LEU A 32 -16.81 -15.11 -1.52
CA LEU A 32 -17.07 -13.69 -1.36
C LEU A 32 -17.70 -13.12 -2.63
N THR A 33 -18.81 -12.42 -2.46
CA THR A 33 -19.55 -11.76 -3.55
C THR A 33 -19.69 -10.28 -3.21
N ALA A 34 -19.36 -9.40 -4.16
CA ALA A 34 -19.66 -7.97 -4.06
C ALA A 34 -21.08 -7.72 -4.56
N ALA A 35 -21.89 -7.00 -3.78
CA ALA A 35 -23.23 -6.57 -4.16
C ALA A 35 -23.45 -5.13 -3.67
N PHE A 36 -24.17 -4.33 -4.46
CA PHE A 36 -24.40 -2.91 -4.20
C PHE A 36 -25.74 -2.63 -3.49
N ASP A 37 -26.52 -3.68 -3.24
CA ASP A 37 -27.84 -3.68 -2.60
C ASP A 37 -27.84 -4.44 -1.27
N GLY A 38 -26.65 -4.74 -0.72
CA GLY A 38 -26.48 -5.42 0.56
C GLY A 38 -26.70 -4.52 1.78
N GLY A 39 -26.96 -5.12 2.94
CA GLY A 39 -27.27 -4.38 4.18
C GLY A 39 -26.09 -3.69 4.86
N ARG A 40 -24.85 -4.16 4.67
CA ARG A 40 -23.63 -3.48 5.14
C ARG A 40 -22.87 -2.92 3.94
N LEU A 41 -22.86 -1.60 3.82
CA LEU A 41 -22.16 -0.86 2.77
C LEU A 41 -20.91 -0.18 3.35
N PRO A 42 -19.73 -0.78 3.21
CA PRO A 42 -18.47 -0.21 3.66
C PRO A 42 -17.95 0.83 2.67
N SER A 43 -17.42 1.95 3.16
CA SER A 43 -16.78 2.98 2.33
C SER A 43 -15.55 2.43 1.58
N ASP A 44 -14.76 1.57 2.22
CA ASP A 44 -13.50 1.05 1.68
C ASP A 44 -13.63 -0.30 0.96
N GLY A 45 -14.80 -0.61 0.38
CA GLY A 45 -15.02 -1.91 -0.29
C GLY A 45 -13.97 -2.24 -1.37
N GLY A 46 -13.42 -1.22 -2.02
CA GLY A 46 -12.36 -1.35 -3.02
C GLY A 46 -11.02 -1.91 -2.49
N VAL A 47 -10.79 -1.87 -1.17
CA VAL A 47 -9.57 -2.37 -0.54
C VAL A 47 -9.35 -3.87 -0.79
N LEU A 48 -10.42 -4.63 -1.07
CA LEU A 48 -10.32 -6.05 -1.42
C LEU A 48 -9.58 -6.28 -2.75
N LEU A 49 -9.74 -5.37 -3.72
CA LEU A 49 -8.99 -5.41 -4.98
C LEU A 49 -7.52 -5.10 -4.74
N LEU A 50 -7.24 -4.09 -3.91
CA LEU A 50 -5.87 -3.75 -3.49
C LEU A 50 -5.21 -4.90 -2.74
N ALA A 51 -5.94 -5.57 -1.85
CA ALA A 51 -5.43 -6.74 -1.12
C ALA A 51 -5.10 -7.89 -2.05
N GLN A 52 -5.92 -8.12 -3.09
CA GLN A 52 -5.64 -9.13 -4.11
C GLN A 52 -4.39 -8.78 -4.93
N ALA A 53 -4.24 -7.52 -5.35
CA ALA A 53 -3.03 -7.06 -6.04
C ALA A 53 -1.78 -7.18 -5.15
N THR A 54 -1.88 -6.73 -3.90
CA THR A 54 -0.80 -6.79 -2.90
C THR A 54 -0.33 -8.22 -2.66
N ARG A 55 -1.27 -9.18 -2.55
CA ARG A 55 -0.94 -10.61 -2.43
C ARG A 55 -0.30 -11.18 -3.69
N ARG A 56 -0.78 -10.81 -4.89
CA ARG A 56 -0.18 -11.25 -6.16
C ARG A 56 1.25 -10.76 -6.30
N LEU A 57 1.55 -9.55 -5.82
CA LEU A 57 2.90 -9.01 -5.79
C LEU A 57 3.75 -9.63 -4.68
N GLY A 58 3.14 -10.11 -3.59
CA GLY A 58 3.86 -10.60 -2.41
C GLY A 58 4.64 -9.50 -1.69
N ILE A 59 4.21 -8.24 -1.81
CA ILE A 59 4.96 -7.09 -1.30
C ILE A 59 5.09 -7.09 0.22
N ALA A 60 4.01 -7.41 0.94
CA ALA A 60 4.04 -7.49 2.40
C ALA A 60 5.04 -8.55 2.90
N ASP A 61 5.09 -9.72 2.25
CA ASP A 61 6.02 -10.80 2.60
C ASP A 61 7.48 -10.41 2.36
N ARG A 62 7.77 -9.80 1.20
CA ARG A 62 9.15 -9.38 0.88
C ARG A 62 9.64 -8.26 1.79
N LEU A 63 8.76 -7.33 2.17
CA LEU A 63 9.09 -6.28 3.13
C LEU A 63 9.28 -6.86 4.53
N ALA A 64 8.40 -7.76 4.98
CA ALA A 64 8.52 -8.42 6.28
C ALA A 64 9.84 -9.20 6.41
N ALA A 65 10.25 -9.90 5.34
CA ALA A 65 11.45 -10.74 5.32
C ALA A 65 12.76 -9.96 5.58
N VAL A 66 12.77 -8.64 5.39
CA VAL A 66 13.97 -7.81 5.56
C VAL A 66 13.96 -6.94 6.81
N ILE A 67 12.86 -6.96 7.58
CA ILE A 67 12.73 -6.29 8.87
C ILE A 67 12.98 -7.33 9.97
N PRO A 68 13.99 -7.15 10.83
CA PRO A 68 14.21 -8.02 11.97
C PRO A 68 13.03 -7.95 12.95
N ASP A 69 12.43 -9.10 13.27
CA ASP A 69 11.38 -9.19 14.28
C ASP A 69 11.98 -9.66 15.60
N TRP A 70 12.19 -8.72 16.53
CA TRP A 70 12.81 -8.96 17.83
C TRP A 70 11.82 -9.43 18.90
N ARG A 71 10.53 -9.53 18.56
CA ARG A 71 9.49 -9.95 19.50
C ARG A 71 9.65 -11.43 19.84
N ASP A 72 9.28 -11.80 21.06
CA ASP A 72 9.20 -13.21 21.47
C ASP A 72 8.23 -13.97 20.53
N PRO A 73 8.70 -14.97 19.75
CA PRO A 73 7.86 -15.69 18.79
C PRO A 73 6.61 -16.32 19.42
N HIS A 74 6.67 -16.71 20.69
CA HIS A 74 5.54 -17.32 21.40
C HIS A 74 4.46 -16.31 21.80
N ARG A 75 4.74 -15.00 21.71
CA ARG A 75 3.84 -13.90 22.04
C ARG A 75 3.34 -13.15 20.80
N ILE A 76 3.72 -13.58 19.60
CA ILE A 76 3.29 -12.95 18.35
C ILE A 76 1.85 -13.37 18.04
N ARG A 77 0.91 -12.45 18.26
CA ARG A 77 -0.49 -12.58 17.80
C ARG A 77 -0.67 -12.18 16.33
N HIS A 78 0.08 -11.17 15.89
CA HIS A 78 0.02 -10.61 14.53
C HIS A 78 1.40 -10.72 13.88
N PRO A 79 1.59 -11.60 12.88
CA PRO A 79 2.85 -11.71 12.17
C PRO A 79 3.16 -10.43 11.42
N LEU A 80 4.44 -10.15 11.23
CA LEU A 80 4.89 -8.90 10.63
C LEU A 80 4.32 -8.65 9.22
N THR A 81 4.25 -9.69 8.39
CA THR A 81 3.57 -9.65 7.09
C THR A 81 2.16 -9.09 7.21
N GLU A 82 1.40 -9.52 8.21
CA GLU A 82 0.01 -9.11 8.36
C GLU A 82 -0.09 -7.65 8.82
N ILE A 83 0.78 -7.22 9.74
CA ILE A 83 0.86 -5.82 10.16
C ILE A 83 1.18 -4.92 8.97
N LEU A 84 2.17 -5.30 8.15
CA LEU A 84 2.52 -4.56 6.93
C LEU A 84 1.38 -4.56 5.91
N LEU A 85 0.70 -5.70 5.69
CA LEU A 85 -0.43 -5.78 4.78
C LEU A 85 -1.56 -4.84 5.23
N ALA A 86 -2.00 -4.94 6.48
CA ALA A 86 -3.04 -4.08 7.03
C ALA A 86 -2.65 -2.61 6.92
N ARG A 87 -1.39 -2.29 7.21
CA ARG A 87 -0.88 -0.92 7.14
C ARG A 87 -0.86 -0.36 5.72
N ILE A 88 -0.33 -1.11 4.74
CA ILE A 88 -0.33 -0.72 3.32
C ILE A 88 -1.75 -0.44 2.84
N LEU A 89 -2.70 -1.32 3.20
CA LEU A 89 -4.10 -1.17 2.81
C LEU A 89 -4.76 0.05 3.46
N ALA A 90 -4.48 0.29 4.75
CA ALA A 90 -4.99 1.46 5.45
C ALA A 90 -4.46 2.76 4.81
N SER A 91 -3.16 2.85 4.53
CA SER A 91 -2.59 4.01 3.81
C SER A 91 -3.22 4.22 2.43
N ALA A 92 -3.45 3.14 1.68
CA ALA A 92 -4.08 3.22 0.36
C ALA A 92 -5.57 3.63 0.40
N CYS A 93 -6.21 3.48 1.56
CA CYS A 93 -7.57 3.94 1.84
C CYS A 93 -7.59 5.28 2.61
N SER A 94 -6.51 6.05 2.57
CA SER A 94 -6.39 7.37 3.22
C SER A 94 -6.45 7.36 4.75
N HIS A 95 -6.10 6.23 5.37
CA HIS A 95 -5.90 6.11 6.82
C HIS A 95 -4.40 6.20 7.15
N GLU A 96 -3.75 7.29 6.76
CA GLU A 96 -2.29 7.41 6.81
C GLU A 96 -1.73 7.62 8.21
N ASN A 97 -2.46 8.23 9.14
CA ASN A 97 -2.01 8.46 10.52
C ASN A 97 -2.11 7.22 11.43
N ALA A 98 -2.68 6.11 10.94
CA ALA A 98 -2.91 4.86 11.64
C ALA A 98 -3.93 4.90 12.80
N ASP A 99 -4.47 6.07 13.18
CA ASP A 99 -5.43 6.22 14.29
C ASP A 99 -6.72 5.43 14.04
N ASP A 100 -7.19 5.41 12.79
CA ASP A 100 -8.39 4.67 12.42
C ASP A 100 -8.24 3.15 12.59
N LEU A 101 -7.02 2.62 12.74
CA LEU A 101 -6.81 1.18 12.95
C LEU A 101 -7.44 0.66 14.24
N ASP A 102 -7.65 1.51 15.25
CA ASP A 102 -8.40 1.11 16.45
C ASP A 102 -9.85 0.74 16.11
N HIS A 103 -10.44 1.36 15.09
CA HIS A 103 -11.77 1.03 14.57
C HIS A 103 -11.73 -0.02 13.46
N LEU A 104 -10.82 0.15 12.48
CA LEU A 104 -10.70 -0.74 11.32
C LEU A 104 -10.29 -2.16 11.71
N CYS A 105 -9.67 -2.36 12.88
CA CYS A 105 -9.25 -3.70 13.33
C CYS A 105 -10.40 -4.70 13.48
N THR A 106 -11.60 -4.21 13.79
CA THR A 106 -12.84 -5.01 13.87
C THR A 106 -13.67 -4.92 12.58
N GLY A 107 -13.28 -4.05 11.65
CA GLY A 107 -13.99 -3.77 10.41
C GLY A 107 -14.06 -4.99 9.49
N ALA A 108 -15.28 -5.33 9.04
CA ALA A 108 -15.53 -6.51 8.22
C ALA A 108 -14.67 -6.57 6.95
N VAL A 109 -14.54 -5.44 6.24
CA VAL A 109 -13.78 -5.39 4.99
C VAL A 109 -12.29 -5.52 5.21
N PHE A 110 -11.73 -4.84 6.22
CA PHE A 110 -10.30 -4.94 6.52
C PHE A 110 -9.92 -6.35 7.02
N LYS A 111 -10.78 -6.99 7.83
CA LYS A 111 -10.62 -8.40 8.20
C LYS A 111 -10.60 -9.30 6.95
N LEU A 112 -11.54 -9.13 6.02
CA LEU A 112 -11.55 -9.86 4.75
C LEU A 112 -10.32 -9.59 3.90
N ALA A 113 -9.90 -8.33 3.81
CA ALA A 113 -8.72 -7.90 3.08
C ALA A 113 -7.45 -8.57 3.62
N CYS A 114 -7.40 -8.86 4.92
CA CYS A 114 -6.32 -9.61 5.58
C CYS A 114 -6.60 -11.11 5.72
N ALA A 115 -7.51 -11.67 4.90
CA ALA A 115 -7.86 -13.10 4.86
C ALA A 115 -8.40 -13.67 6.20
N ARG A 116 -9.12 -12.83 6.95
CA ARG A 116 -9.87 -13.19 8.16
C ARG A 116 -11.37 -13.13 7.91
N LEU A 117 -12.12 -13.98 8.61
CA LEU A 117 -13.58 -13.93 8.57
C LEU A 117 -14.08 -12.72 9.39
N PRO A 118 -15.03 -11.92 8.88
CA PRO A 118 -15.55 -10.74 9.58
C PRO A 118 -16.09 -11.03 10.98
N GLU A 119 -16.91 -12.07 11.10
CA GLU A 119 -17.69 -12.36 12.31
C GLU A 119 -16.96 -13.29 13.27
N SER A 120 -16.33 -14.36 12.76
CA SER A 120 -15.71 -15.40 13.58
C SER A 120 -14.18 -15.36 13.60
N GLY A 121 -13.56 -14.58 12.71
CA GLY A 121 -12.11 -14.42 12.69
C GLY A 121 -11.64 -13.47 13.79
N PRO A 122 -10.39 -13.63 14.29
CA PRO A 122 -9.83 -12.68 15.25
C PRO A 122 -9.72 -11.28 14.63
N ASP A 123 -9.84 -10.25 15.45
CA ASP A 123 -9.64 -8.85 15.02
C ASP A 123 -8.18 -8.57 14.68
N LEU A 124 -7.95 -7.65 13.75
CA LEU A 124 -6.60 -7.22 13.35
C LEU A 124 -5.90 -6.49 14.50
N MET A 125 -4.70 -6.01 14.23
CA MET A 125 -3.94 -5.22 15.18
C MET A 125 -4.51 -3.80 15.29
N SER A 126 -4.48 -3.24 16.50
CA SER A 126 -4.83 -1.85 16.79
C SER A 126 -3.68 -0.90 16.45
N GLN A 127 -3.93 0.42 16.53
CA GLN A 127 -2.95 1.45 16.23
C GLN A 127 -1.62 1.29 16.99
N PRO A 128 -1.59 1.01 18.31
CA PRO A 128 -0.32 0.90 19.04
C PRO A 128 0.62 -0.18 18.51
N THR A 129 0.06 -1.27 17.96
CA THR A 129 0.86 -2.35 17.37
C THR A 129 1.53 -1.90 16.09
N VAL A 130 0.84 -1.11 15.26
CA VAL A 130 1.41 -0.53 14.03
C VAL A 130 2.45 0.53 14.37
N SER A 131 2.16 1.43 15.31
CA SER A 131 3.10 2.46 15.73
C SER A 131 4.40 1.86 16.29
N HIS A 132 4.32 0.76 17.06
CA HIS A 132 5.51 0.05 17.51
C HIS A 132 6.33 -0.48 16.33
N LEU A 133 5.67 -1.08 15.34
CA LEU A 133 6.34 -1.53 14.13
C LEU A 133 7.02 -0.37 13.40
N GLU A 134 6.33 0.73 13.13
CA GLU A 134 6.88 1.86 12.36
C GLU A 134 8.11 2.48 13.04
N ASN A 135 8.19 2.40 14.37
CA ASN A 135 9.31 2.89 15.17
C ASN A 135 10.42 1.85 15.42
N THR A 136 10.27 0.60 14.94
CA THR A 136 11.25 -0.48 15.16
C THR A 136 12.42 -0.46 14.16
N PRO A 137 12.21 -0.31 12.82
CA PRO A 137 13.29 -0.33 11.84
C PRO A 137 14.36 0.72 12.09
N CYS A 138 15.62 0.30 12.06
CA CYS A 138 16.74 1.24 12.03
C CYS A 138 17.08 1.65 10.60
N LEU A 139 18.01 2.61 10.43
CA LEU A 139 18.47 3.04 9.10
C LEU A 139 18.93 1.88 8.20
N ARG A 140 19.54 0.84 8.77
CA ARG A 140 19.98 -0.34 8.00
C ARG A 140 18.80 -1.10 7.42
N ASP A 141 17.70 -1.18 8.16
CA ASP A 141 16.48 -1.86 7.74
C ASP A 141 15.74 -1.04 6.69
N LEU A 142 15.68 0.30 6.84
CA LEU A 142 15.17 1.19 5.80
C LEU A 142 15.96 1.05 4.47
N ILE A 143 17.28 0.91 4.53
CA ILE A 143 18.09 0.65 3.33
C ILE A 143 17.75 -0.71 2.71
N ARG A 144 17.45 -1.73 3.53
CA ARG A 144 17.02 -3.04 3.02
C ARG A 144 15.64 -2.97 2.38
N LEU A 145 14.69 -2.27 2.98
CA LEU A 145 13.36 -2.02 2.42
C LEU A 145 13.46 -1.28 1.07
N GLY A 146 14.32 -0.26 0.97
CA GLY A 146 14.58 0.42 -0.29
C GLY A 146 15.12 -0.51 -1.38
N ARG A 147 15.90 -1.54 -1.03
CA ARG A 147 16.36 -2.56 -2.00
C ARG A 147 15.21 -3.46 -2.45
N VAL A 148 14.27 -3.81 -1.56
CA VAL A 148 13.08 -4.58 -1.94
C VAL A 148 12.27 -3.86 -3.02
N LEU A 149 12.16 -2.52 -2.97
CA LEU A 149 11.51 -1.74 -4.03
C LEU A 149 12.24 -1.83 -5.38
N VAL A 150 13.57 -1.71 -5.36
CA VAL A 150 14.40 -1.88 -6.57
C VAL A 150 14.27 -3.29 -7.12
N ASP A 151 14.28 -4.31 -6.25
CA ASP A 151 14.10 -5.71 -6.63
C ASP A 151 12.72 -5.91 -7.29
N PHE A 152 11.66 -5.30 -6.74
CA PHE A 152 10.32 -5.31 -7.33
C PHE A 152 10.31 -4.73 -8.73
N PHE A 153 10.94 -3.57 -8.93
CA PHE A 153 11.07 -2.97 -10.24
C PHE A 153 11.81 -3.90 -11.21
N CYS A 154 12.97 -4.43 -10.81
CA CYS A 154 13.79 -5.28 -11.67
C CYS A 154 13.09 -6.58 -12.09
N VAL A 155 12.30 -7.21 -11.21
CA VAL A 155 11.56 -8.45 -11.56
C VAL A 155 10.19 -8.19 -12.17
N SER A 156 9.78 -6.92 -12.31
CA SER A 156 8.48 -6.58 -12.89
C SER A 156 8.43 -6.75 -14.41
N SER A 157 9.59 -6.87 -15.05
CA SER A 157 9.74 -7.12 -16.49
C SER A 157 10.21 -8.57 -16.71
N PRO A 158 9.56 -9.34 -17.61
CA PRO A 158 9.97 -10.72 -17.91
C PRO A 158 11.38 -10.83 -18.49
N GLU A 159 11.79 -9.83 -19.26
CA GLU A 159 13.12 -9.74 -19.88
C GLU A 159 13.85 -8.48 -19.41
N PRO A 160 15.19 -8.54 -19.21
CA PRO A 160 15.97 -7.36 -18.91
C PRO A 160 15.87 -6.32 -20.04
N PRO A 161 15.51 -5.06 -19.75
CA PRO A 161 15.42 -4.04 -20.78
C PRO A 161 16.81 -3.66 -21.29
N THR A 162 16.89 -3.26 -22.56
CA THR A 162 18.14 -2.77 -23.18
C THR A 162 18.61 -1.44 -22.57
N ALA A 163 17.67 -0.62 -22.10
CA ALA A 163 17.92 0.62 -21.38
C ALA A 163 16.86 0.85 -20.30
N ILE A 164 17.25 1.51 -19.22
CA ILE A 164 16.36 1.99 -18.16
C ILE A 164 16.56 3.49 -18.05
N THR A 165 15.48 4.24 -18.22
CA THR A 165 15.45 5.68 -17.94
C THR A 165 15.02 5.87 -16.49
N LEU A 166 15.71 6.74 -15.76
CA LEU A 166 15.36 7.06 -14.38
C LEU A 166 14.99 8.54 -14.33
N ASP A 167 13.73 8.80 -14.04
CA ASP A 167 13.21 10.12 -13.68
C ASP A 167 13.37 10.32 -12.17
N ILE A 168 14.03 11.41 -11.76
CA ILE A 168 14.57 11.56 -10.40
C ILE A 168 14.32 12.97 -9.90
N ASP A 169 13.32 13.11 -9.04
CA ASP A 169 12.91 14.39 -8.48
C ASP A 169 12.75 14.27 -6.97
N ASP A 170 13.02 15.36 -6.25
CA ASP A 170 12.46 15.51 -4.92
C ASP A 170 11.04 16.06 -4.96
N THR A 171 10.21 15.61 -4.02
CA THR A 171 8.82 16.03 -3.87
C THR A 171 8.65 16.71 -2.53
N LEU A 172 7.98 17.86 -2.51
CA LEU A 172 7.64 18.56 -1.26
C LEU A 172 6.64 17.72 -0.45
N ASP A 173 7.03 17.39 0.78
CA ASP A 173 6.17 16.71 1.76
C ASP A 173 6.11 17.56 3.03
N VAL A 174 5.07 18.39 3.13
CA VAL A 174 4.89 19.34 4.24
C VAL A 174 4.54 18.56 5.50
N VAL A 175 5.26 18.84 6.60
CA VAL A 175 5.01 18.11 7.85
C VAL A 175 4.01 18.83 8.74
N HIS A 176 3.30 18.05 9.55
CA HIS A 176 2.54 18.56 10.68
C HIS A 176 3.38 18.48 11.96
N GLY A 177 3.46 19.59 12.69
CA GLY A 177 4.19 19.67 13.95
C GLY A 177 5.72 19.59 13.80
N HIS A 178 6.38 18.93 14.75
CA HIS A 178 7.84 18.89 14.87
C HIS A 178 8.39 17.48 14.68
N GLN A 179 8.01 16.83 13.57
CA GLN A 179 8.49 15.48 13.25
C GLN A 179 10.02 15.43 13.14
N GLN A 180 10.62 14.32 13.52
CA GLN A 180 12.07 14.14 13.47
C GLN A 180 12.58 14.32 12.04
N LEU A 181 13.73 15.01 11.88
CA LEU A 181 14.36 15.31 10.58
C LEU A 181 13.55 16.23 9.65
N SER A 182 12.40 16.75 10.08
CA SER A 182 11.72 17.82 9.36
C SER A 182 12.53 19.11 9.48
N LEU A 183 12.89 19.71 8.35
CA LEU A 183 13.70 20.93 8.31
C LEU A 183 12.93 22.01 7.56
N PHE A 184 13.19 23.27 7.91
CA PHE A 184 12.66 24.39 7.15
C PHE A 184 13.41 24.50 5.82
N ASN A 185 12.66 24.65 4.73
CA ASN A 185 13.17 24.82 3.38
C ASN A 185 12.78 26.21 2.84
N ALA A 186 13.77 27.08 2.64
CA ALA A 186 13.50 28.45 2.18
C ALA A 186 12.99 28.56 0.74
N HIS A 187 13.16 27.55 -0.11
CA HIS A 187 12.61 27.56 -1.47
C HIS A 187 11.09 27.31 -1.46
N HIS A 188 10.64 26.40 -0.60
CA HIS A 188 9.22 26.07 -0.45
C HIS A 188 8.52 26.92 0.62
N ASP A 189 9.28 27.66 1.44
CA ASP A 189 8.81 28.42 2.61
C ASP A 189 8.04 27.55 3.63
N GLU A 190 8.45 26.28 3.76
CA GLU A 190 7.73 25.29 4.55
C GLU A 190 8.68 24.45 5.41
N ARG A 191 8.17 23.89 6.50
CA ARG A 191 8.84 22.78 7.20
C ARG A 191 8.43 21.48 6.54
N CYS A 192 9.38 20.74 6.00
CA CYS A 192 9.07 19.60 5.15
C CYS A 192 10.12 18.48 5.22
N PHE A 193 9.76 17.38 4.57
CA PHE A 193 10.68 16.45 3.95
C PHE A 193 10.80 16.76 2.46
N LEU A 194 11.91 16.30 1.88
CA LEU A 194 12.13 16.32 0.43
C LEU A 194 12.52 14.90 -0.04
N PRO A 195 11.62 13.92 0.08
CA PRO A 195 11.86 12.57 -0.43
C PRO A 195 12.22 12.62 -1.92
N ILE A 196 13.24 11.86 -2.32
CA ILE A 196 13.52 11.62 -3.74
C ILE A 196 12.62 10.48 -4.18
N HIS A 197 11.83 10.73 -5.21
CA HIS A 197 11.11 9.72 -5.95
C HIS A 197 11.87 9.37 -7.22
N VAL A 198 11.98 8.07 -7.51
CA VAL A 198 12.58 7.58 -8.74
C VAL A 198 11.59 6.71 -9.48
N TYR A 199 11.30 7.10 -10.72
CA TYR A 199 10.39 6.38 -11.62
C TYR A 199 11.10 6.02 -12.91
N ASP A 200 10.62 4.96 -13.57
CA ASP A 200 10.88 4.72 -14.98
C ASP A 200 9.73 5.32 -15.80
N PRO A 201 9.95 6.44 -16.52
CA PRO A 201 8.88 7.13 -17.23
C PRO A 201 8.33 6.32 -18.41
N VAL A 202 9.08 5.35 -18.92
CA VAL A 202 8.62 4.49 -20.03
C VAL A 202 7.54 3.51 -19.56
N THR A 203 7.72 2.94 -18.36
CA THR A 203 6.79 1.96 -17.81
C THR A 203 5.84 2.55 -16.76
N GLY A 204 6.09 3.77 -16.30
CA GLY A 204 5.39 4.41 -15.18
C GLY A 204 5.65 3.76 -13.82
N ARG A 205 6.64 2.86 -13.71
CA ARG A 205 6.88 2.09 -12.49
C ARG A 205 7.76 2.84 -11.50
N ALA A 206 7.41 2.75 -10.23
CA ALA A 206 8.26 3.20 -9.14
C ALA A 206 9.49 2.30 -9.03
N VAL A 207 10.68 2.90 -8.97
CA VAL A 207 11.97 2.21 -8.83
C VAL A 207 12.44 2.27 -7.39
N ALA A 208 12.41 3.47 -6.78
CA ALA A 208 12.83 3.69 -5.42
C ALA A 208 12.22 4.99 -4.87
N VAL A 209 12.04 5.03 -3.54
CA VAL A 209 11.76 6.26 -2.80
C VAL A 209 12.79 6.38 -1.69
N ILE A 210 13.40 7.56 -1.55
CA ILE A 210 14.45 7.83 -0.57
C ILE A 210 13.99 9.01 0.27
N LEU A 211 13.51 8.74 1.49
CA LEU A 211 13.17 9.79 2.44
C LEU A 211 14.40 10.64 2.76
N ARG A 212 14.25 11.96 2.68
CA ARG A 212 15.29 12.91 3.08
C ARG A 212 14.71 14.02 3.95
N PRO A 213 15.53 14.61 4.84
CA PRO A 213 15.23 15.89 5.46
C PRO A 213 14.91 16.97 4.40
N GLY A 214 14.10 17.97 4.77
CA GLY A 214 13.70 19.10 3.93
C GLY A 214 14.82 20.08 3.55
N LYS A 215 16.06 19.62 3.35
CA LYS A 215 17.18 20.44 2.88
C LYS A 215 17.52 20.12 1.43
N THR A 216 18.04 21.12 0.71
CA THR A 216 18.64 20.91 -0.61
C THR A 216 19.81 19.92 -0.48
N PRO A 217 19.86 18.86 -1.30
CA PRO A 217 20.89 17.85 -1.19
C PRO A 217 22.20 18.38 -1.77
N SER A 218 23.34 17.94 -1.22
CA SER A 218 24.63 18.23 -1.85
C SER A 218 24.83 17.34 -3.08
N GLY A 219 25.62 17.77 -4.06
CA GLY A 219 25.98 16.91 -5.20
C GLY A 219 26.66 15.59 -4.78
N ARG A 220 27.38 15.59 -3.65
CA ARG A 220 27.98 14.37 -3.07
C ARG A 220 26.91 13.39 -2.56
N GLU A 221 25.86 13.92 -1.94
CA GLU A 221 24.71 13.16 -1.42
C GLU A 221 23.94 12.53 -2.58
N VAL A 222 23.53 13.33 -3.56
CA VAL A 222 22.83 12.85 -4.77
C VAL A 222 23.65 11.77 -5.49
N ARG A 223 24.94 12.02 -5.77
CA ARG A 223 25.83 11.04 -6.38
C ARG A 223 25.91 9.75 -5.55
N GLY A 224 25.86 9.86 -4.23
CA GLY A 224 25.84 8.72 -3.31
C GLY A 224 24.59 7.85 -3.47
N HIS A 225 23.41 8.46 -3.59
CA HIS A 225 22.14 7.78 -3.83
C HIS A 225 22.13 7.11 -5.22
N LEU A 226 22.44 7.87 -6.28
CA LEU A 226 22.48 7.37 -7.65
C LEU A 226 23.44 6.17 -7.81
N ARG A 227 24.66 6.29 -7.27
CA ARG A 227 25.64 5.20 -7.33
C ARG A 227 25.14 3.91 -6.68
N ARG A 228 24.40 4.00 -5.57
CA ARG A 228 23.83 2.82 -4.89
C ARG A 228 22.68 2.23 -5.70
N LEU A 229 21.79 3.07 -6.22
CA LEU A 229 20.65 2.67 -7.04
C LEU A 229 21.11 1.97 -8.33
N VAL A 230 21.99 2.60 -9.11
CA VAL A 230 22.52 2.03 -10.36
C VAL A 230 23.24 0.71 -10.10
N ARG A 231 24.00 0.60 -9.00
CA ARG A 231 24.65 -0.66 -8.63
C ARG A 231 23.66 -1.75 -8.27
N ALA A 232 22.55 -1.41 -7.60
CA ALA A 232 21.50 -2.38 -7.27
C ALA A 232 20.81 -2.89 -8.54
N ILE A 233 20.40 -1.99 -9.45
CA ILE A 233 19.78 -2.34 -10.73
C ILE A 233 20.72 -3.22 -11.57
N ARG A 234 21.98 -2.82 -11.72
CA ARG A 234 22.96 -3.59 -12.51
C ARG A 234 23.16 -5.01 -11.98
N ARG A 235 23.11 -5.23 -10.67
CA ARG A 235 23.24 -6.59 -10.09
C ARG A 235 22.11 -7.53 -10.51
N HIS A 236 20.93 -7.00 -10.86
CA HIS A 236 19.82 -7.78 -11.41
C HIS A 236 19.95 -7.98 -12.91
N CYS A 237 20.37 -6.94 -13.64
CA CYS A 237 20.45 -6.98 -15.10
C CYS A 237 21.71 -7.68 -15.64
N THR A 238 22.73 -7.93 -14.82
CA THR A 238 23.93 -8.66 -15.26
C THR A 238 23.67 -10.17 -15.12
N PRO A 239 23.84 -10.98 -16.18
CA PRO A 239 23.72 -12.43 -16.06
C PRO A 239 24.67 -12.94 -14.97
N ARG A 240 24.18 -13.83 -14.08
CA ARG A 240 25.05 -14.59 -13.20
C ARG A 240 25.77 -15.61 -14.08
N THR A 241 27.02 -15.33 -14.45
CA THR A 241 27.94 -16.31 -15.05
C THR A 241 28.39 -17.32 -14.01
#